data_AF-A0A1M3PTG6-F1
#
_entry.id   AF-A0A1M3PTG6-F1
#
_cell.length_a   1.000
_cell.length_b   1.000
_cell.length_c   1.000
_cell.angle_alpha   90.00
_cell.angle_beta   90.00
_cell.angle_gamma   90.00
#
_symmetry.space_group_name_H-M   'P 1'
#
loop_
_entity.id
_entity.type
_entity.pdbx_description
1 polymer ?
#
loop_
_entity_poly.entity_id
_entity_poly.type
_entity_poly.pdbx_seq_one_letter_code
_entity_poly.pdbx_strand_id
1 'polypeptide(L)'
;MNDSTSGGEVAGGRLNEDWLAVWIGLLLFALSLVHLSGLDLLGWAVTTSVWTDPAVALAPVGKAYAALGGVGALIATYLGLLVVLGAGAVALGLRLGRFAAAFTVVFAISYVSWIIGSHAHLAAVTPAEQEKFGIGWSLKLTNEGGYIVALIAGLIVANVFPRLAEWLHEAIRPELYIKIAIVVLGAFLAVTVVGRLALASTLMLRGAAAIIEAYLIYWAVVYYVSRKWFGFNREWAVPLASGISICGVSAAIATGGAIRARPVIPVLVSSLVVIFAVVEVLILPFLAQTFLADEPLVAAAWVGLAVKTDGGAVAAGGITEALILAKNSAAGINYEPGWILGTTATVKVFIDVFIGVWAFILAYIWTNHINVAEGGERAKAREIWERFPKFIIGFVVTFAICFIIAVSVGPETRARMTPAIAEANTFRVIFFILTFFSIGALSNFRKLWQDGFAKLAAIYFLCLFGFVIWVGLVISWLFFSGIKPPIVA
;
A
#
# COMPACT_ATOMS: atom_id res chain seq x y z
N MET A 1 -29.19 -22.69 -6.95
CA MET A 1 -29.16 -22.19 -8.35
C MET A 1 -29.28 -20.68 -8.33
N ASN A 2 -28.12 -20.01 -8.30
CA ASN A 2 -27.81 -18.71 -8.90
C ASN A 2 -26.39 -18.39 -8.42
N ASP A 3 -25.47 -18.86 -9.25
CA ASP A 3 -24.03 -18.78 -9.13
C ASP A 3 -23.60 -17.45 -9.77
N SER A 4 -23.11 -16.50 -8.98
CA SER A 4 -22.57 -15.22 -9.49
C SER A 4 -21.46 -14.66 -8.61
N THR A 5 -20.63 -15.54 -8.03
CA THR A 5 -19.38 -15.18 -7.36
C THR A 5 -18.20 -15.76 -8.13
N SER A 6 -18.16 -15.52 -9.44
CA SER A 6 -16.94 -15.62 -10.23
C SER A 6 -16.25 -14.26 -10.19
N GLY A 7 -15.08 -14.21 -9.54
CA GLY A 7 -14.10 -13.16 -9.77
C GLY A 7 -13.73 -13.21 -11.25
N GLY A 8 -14.34 -12.33 -12.03
CA GLY A 8 -14.12 -12.22 -13.46
C GLY A 8 -12.73 -11.68 -13.73
N GLU A 9 -11.77 -12.57 -13.96
CA GLU A 9 -10.84 -12.30 -15.05
C GLU A 9 -11.68 -12.24 -16.33
N VAL A 10 -12.01 -11.02 -16.75
CA VAL A 10 -12.60 -10.77 -18.06
C VAL A 10 -11.52 -11.08 -19.09
N ALA A 11 -11.59 -12.29 -19.65
CA ALA A 11 -10.94 -12.60 -20.91
C ALA A 11 -11.46 -11.62 -21.98
N GLY A 12 -10.61 -10.71 -22.45
CA GLY A 12 -10.88 -9.90 -23.65
C GLY A 12 -10.56 -8.40 -23.59
N GLY A 13 -10.17 -7.83 -22.45
CA GLY A 13 -9.73 -6.42 -22.37
C GLY A 13 -8.21 -6.29 -22.31
N ARG A 14 -7.59 -5.47 -23.17
CA ARG A 14 -6.12 -5.20 -23.15
C ARG A 14 -5.62 -4.49 -21.88
N LEU A 15 -6.50 -4.05 -20.98
CA LEU A 15 -6.19 -3.30 -19.76
C LEU A 15 -6.76 -4.03 -18.53
N ASN A 16 -5.90 -4.44 -17.61
CA ASN A 16 -6.26 -4.91 -16.28
C ASN A 16 -6.07 -3.78 -15.25
N GLU A 17 -6.60 -3.96 -14.02
CA GLU A 17 -6.46 -2.96 -12.94
C GLU A 17 -4.99 -2.54 -12.69
N ASP A 18 -4.07 -3.47 -12.90
CA ASP A 18 -2.64 -3.29 -12.68
C ASP A 18 -2.00 -2.33 -13.70
N TRP A 19 -2.30 -2.50 -14.99
CA TRP A 19 -1.89 -1.55 -16.03
C TRP A 19 -2.62 -0.21 -15.90
N LEU A 20 -3.89 -0.22 -15.52
CA LEU A 20 -4.62 1.01 -15.26
C LEU A 20 -3.95 1.84 -14.15
N ALA A 21 -3.51 1.19 -13.07
CA ALA A 21 -2.77 1.83 -12.01
C ALA A 21 -1.46 2.47 -12.50
N VAL A 22 -0.72 1.76 -13.36
CA VAL A 22 0.50 2.28 -14.01
C VAL A 22 0.19 3.53 -14.81
N TRP A 23 -0.81 3.50 -15.68
CA TRP A 23 -1.14 4.63 -16.55
C TRP A 23 -1.60 5.85 -15.76
N ILE A 24 -2.44 5.67 -14.74
CA ILE A 24 -2.90 6.79 -13.90
C ILE A 24 -1.75 7.36 -13.07
N GLY A 25 -0.89 6.50 -12.48
CA GLY A 25 0.28 6.96 -11.74
C GLY A 25 1.28 7.71 -12.63
N LEU A 26 1.54 7.22 -13.84
CA LEU A 26 2.38 7.89 -14.84
C LEU A 26 1.78 9.21 -15.31
N LEU A 27 0.45 9.29 -15.47
CA LEU A 27 -0.25 10.53 -15.80
C LEU A 27 -0.03 11.59 -14.71
N LEU A 28 -0.26 11.25 -13.44
CA LEU A 28 -0.04 12.17 -12.32
C LEU A 28 1.43 12.60 -12.23
N PHE A 29 2.35 11.67 -12.41
CA PHE A 29 3.77 11.98 -12.47
C PHE A 29 4.11 12.94 -13.62
N ALA A 30 3.64 12.66 -14.84
CA ALA A 30 3.88 13.52 -15.99
C ALA A 30 3.30 14.93 -15.78
N LEU A 31 2.07 15.04 -15.27
CA LEU A 31 1.44 16.32 -14.93
C LEU A 31 2.23 17.09 -13.87
N SER A 32 2.81 16.40 -12.88
CA SER A 32 3.66 17.04 -11.87
C SER A 32 4.95 17.60 -12.46
N LEU A 33 5.55 16.94 -13.46
CA LEU A 33 6.76 17.45 -14.12
C LEU A 33 6.51 18.70 -14.96
N VAL A 34 5.27 18.93 -15.43
CA VAL A 34 4.91 20.17 -16.14
C VAL A 34 5.10 21.40 -15.25
N HIS A 35 4.98 21.25 -13.93
CA HIS A 35 5.27 22.32 -12.96
C HIS A 35 6.69 22.88 -13.12
N LEU A 36 7.66 22.08 -13.58
CA LEU A 36 9.03 22.54 -13.84
C LEU A 36 9.12 23.60 -14.96
N SER A 37 8.13 23.63 -15.85
CA SER A 37 7.99 24.66 -16.90
C SER A 37 7.29 25.94 -16.41
N GLY A 38 6.87 25.99 -15.15
CA GLY A 38 6.11 27.11 -14.56
C GLY A 38 4.59 26.98 -14.67
N LEU A 39 4.08 25.90 -15.27
CA LEU A 39 2.65 25.61 -15.38
C LEU A 39 2.22 24.60 -14.30
N ASP A 40 1.49 25.08 -13.30
CA ASP A 40 0.94 24.24 -12.23
C ASP A 40 -0.39 23.59 -12.67
N LEU A 41 -0.35 22.28 -12.96
CA LEU A 41 -1.51 21.50 -13.42
C LEU A 41 -2.18 20.67 -12.33
N LEU A 42 -1.60 20.58 -11.13
CA LEU A 42 -2.05 19.69 -10.06
C LEU A 42 -2.32 20.42 -8.73
N GLY A 43 -1.90 21.68 -8.60
CA GLY A 43 -2.04 22.49 -7.39
C GLY A 43 -3.48 22.81 -6.99
N TRP A 44 -4.47 22.56 -7.86
CA TRP A 44 -5.89 22.62 -7.49
C TRP A 44 -6.30 21.48 -6.53
N ALA A 45 -5.47 20.45 -6.37
CA ALA A 45 -5.73 19.33 -5.47
C ALA A 45 -5.93 19.82 -4.03
N VAL A 46 -6.85 19.19 -3.30
CA VAL A 46 -7.09 19.53 -1.91
C VAL A 46 -6.09 18.86 -0.99
N THR A 47 -5.56 19.65 -0.06
CA THR A 47 -4.81 19.18 1.11
C THR A 47 -5.62 19.44 2.37
N THR A 48 -5.31 18.71 3.44
CA THR A 48 -5.94 18.88 4.75
C THR A 48 -4.88 19.14 5.79
N SER A 49 -5.01 20.27 6.48
CA SER A 49 -4.13 20.68 7.58
C SER A 49 -4.71 20.29 8.93
N VAL A 50 -3.85 20.21 9.96
CA VAL A 50 -4.30 20.05 11.35
C VAL A 50 -5.19 21.22 11.73
N TRP A 51 -6.35 20.96 12.32
CA TRP A 51 -7.36 22.00 12.58
C TRP A 51 -8.04 21.87 13.95
N THR A 52 -8.49 23.01 14.47
CA THR A 52 -9.48 23.13 15.56
C THR A 52 -10.74 23.83 15.08
N ASP A 53 -10.60 24.73 14.10
CA ASP A 53 -11.69 25.29 13.30
C ASP A 53 -11.82 24.55 11.96
N PRO A 54 -12.95 23.86 11.69
CA PRO A 54 -13.19 23.18 10.43
C PRO A 54 -13.06 24.07 9.18
N ALA A 55 -13.27 25.38 9.30
CA ALA A 55 -13.22 26.30 8.17
C ALA A 55 -11.83 26.40 7.52
N VAL A 56 -10.77 26.12 8.30
CA VAL A 56 -9.37 26.13 7.83
C VAL A 56 -8.81 24.73 7.59
N ALA A 57 -9.63 23.68 7.71
CA ALA A 57 -9.17 22.30 7.55
C ALA A 57 -8.68 22.02 6.12
N LEU A 58 -9.28 22.67 5.12
CA LEU A 58 -9.06 22.38 3.70
C LEU A 58 -8.47 23.57 2.96
N ALA A 59 -7.50 23.29 2.10
CA ALA A 59 -6.91 24.27 1.19
C ALA A 59 -6.46 23.61 -0.12
N PRO A 60 -6.35 24.36 -1.23
CA PRO A 60 -5.61 23.89 -2.40
C PRO A 60 -4.10 23.78 -2.07
N VAL A 61 -3.43 22.79 -2.67
CA VAL A 61 -1.98 22.59 -2.52
C VAL A 61 -1.19 23.74 -3.13
N GLY A 62 -1.56 24.14 -4.34
CA GLY A 62 -0.91 25.18 -5.11
C GLY A 62 -1.42 26.56 -4.72
N LYS A 63 -0.49 27.47 -4.41
CA LYS A 63 -0.84 28.86 -4.06
C LYS A 63 -1.56 29.60 -5.19
N ALA A 64 -1.31 29.22 -6.45
CA ALA A 64 -2.00 29.77 -7.63
C ALA A 64 -3.52 29.53 -7.60
N TYR A 65 -3.97 28.51 -6.87
CA TYR A 65 -5.37 28.09 -6.79
C TYR A 65 -6.08 28.58 -5.52
N ALA A 66 -5.47 29.47 -4.73
CA ALA A 66 -6.03 29.95 -3.46
C ALA A 66 -7.48 30.47 -3.58
N ALA A 67 -7.86 31.03 -4.73
CA ALA A 67 -9.21 31.51 -5.01
C ALA A 67 -10.29 30.41 -5.01
N LEU A 68 -9.93 29.14 -5.21
CA LEU A 68 -10.87 28.01 -5.10
C LEU A 68 -11.34 27.77 -3.65
N GLY A 69 -10.53 28.18 -2.67
CA GLY A 69 -10.73 27.81 -1.27
C GLY A 69 -10.70 26.30 -1.03
N GLY A 70 -10.90 25.89 0.23
CA GLY A 70 -10.85 24.47 0.60
C GLY A 70 -11.95 23.61 -0.02
N VAL A 71 -13.19 24.11 -0.04
CA VAL A 71 -14.34 23.39 -0.59
C VAL A 71 -14.24 23.28 -2.12
N GLY A 72 -13.83 24.34 -2.81
CA GLY A 72 -13.62 24.31 -4.25
C GLY A 72 -12.51 23.34 -4.65
N ALA A 73 -11.40 23.32 -3.90
CA ALA A 73 -10.33 22.34 -4.10
C ALA A 73 -10.83 20.89 -3.88
N LEU A 74 -11.67 20.65 -2.87
CA LEU A 74 -12.25 19.33 -2.60
C LEU A 74 -13.14 18.87 -3.75
N ILE A 75 -14.01 19.75 -4.25
CA ILE A 75 -14.89 19.46 -5.40
C ILE A 75 -14.05 19.22 -6.66
N ALA A 76 -13.06 20.07 -6.93
CA ALA A 76 -12.16 19.90 -8.08
C ALA A 76 -11.43 18.54 -8.02
N THR A 77 -11.00 18.14 -6.83
CA THR A 77 -10.36 16.85 -6.58
C THR A 77 -11.28 15.67 -6.75
N TYR A 78 -12.48 15.75 -6.20
CA TYR A 78 -13.49 14.74 -6.44
C TYR A 78 -13.80 14.59 -7.93
N LEU A 79 -14.02 15.69 -8.66
CA LEU A 79 -14.34 15.66 -10.09
C LEU A 79 -13.18 15.13 -10.92
N GLY A 80 -11.95 15.59 -10.66
CA GLY A 80 -10.75 15.12 -11.34
C GLY A 80 -10.54 13.61 -11.16
N LEU A 81 -10.67 13.12 -9.93
CA LEU A 81 -10.58 11.68 -9.65
C LEU A 81 -11.76 10.90 -10.24
N LEU A 82 -12.98 11.42 -10.20
CA LEU A 82 -14.15 10.78 -10.80
C LEU A 82 -13.99 10.62 -12.31
N VAL A 83 -13.43 11.62 -12.99
CA VAL A 83 -13.16 11.55 -14.43
C VAL A 83 -12.10 10.50 -14.73
N VAL A 84 -10.95 10.56 -14.05
CA VAL A 84 -9.81 9.65 -14.32
C VAL A 84 -10.14 8.21 -13.94
N LEU A 85 -10.69 7.99 -12.74
CA LEU A 85 -11.08 6.66 -12.27
C LEU A 85 -12.34 6.16 -12.97
N GLY A 86 -13.26 7.04 -13.38
CA GLY A 86 -14.42 6.69 -14.19
C GLY A 86 -14.04 6.22 -15.58
N ALA A 87 -13.09 6.88 -16.25
CA ALA A 87 -12.51 6.40 -17.49
C ALA A 87 -11.84 5.02 -17.30
N GLY A 88 -11.12 4.84 -16.19
CA GLY A 88 -10.57 3.55 -15.79
C GLY A 88 -11.64 2.47 -15.56
N ALA A 89 -12.73 2.82 -14.89
CA ALA A 89 -13.85 1.92 -14.65
C ALA A 89 -14.52 1.47 -15.96
N VAL A 90 -14.68 2.38 -16.92
CA VAL A 90 -15.17 2.05 -18.28
C VAL A 90 -14.20 1.11 -18.99
N ALA A 91 -12.88 1.35 -18.90
CA ALA A 91 -11.87 0.48 -19.48
C ALA A 91 -11.88 -0.94 -18.88
N LEU A 92 -12.31 -1.08 -17.62
CA LEU A 92 -12.51 -2.36 -16.93
C LEU A 92 -13.89 -3.00 -17.21
N GLY A 93 -14.72 -2.38 -18.05
CA GLY A 93 -16.07 -2.87 -18.38
C GLY A 93 -17.12 -2.63 -17.29
N LEU A 94 -16.86 -1.74 -16.33
CA LEU A 94 -17.81 -1.37 -15.28
C LEU A 94 -18.84 -0.34 -15.78
N ARG A 95 -20.00 -0.31 -15.13
CA ARG A 95 -21.07 0.65 -15.46
C ARG A 95 -20.75 2.00 -14.83
N LEU A 96 -20.43 3.00 -15.68
CA LEU A 96 -20.00 4.32 -15.23
C LEU A 96 -20.94 4.98 -14.21
N GLY A 97 -22.26 4.93 -14.42
CA GLY A 97 -23.22 5.54 -13.48
C GLY A 97 -23.22 4.89 -12.08
N ARG A 98 -23.05 3.57 -12.02
CA ARG A 98 -23.00 2.85 -10.74
C ARG A 98 -21.64 3.02 -10.06
N PHE A 99 -20.55 2.97 -10.82
CA PHE A 99 -19.22 3.32 -10.33
C PHE A 99 -19.20 4.75 -9.78
N ALA A 100 -19.72 5.73 -10.50
CA ALA A 100 -19.74 7.13 -10.07
C ALA A 100 -20.51 7.32 -8.77
N ALA A 101 -21.71 6.72 -8.64
CA ALA A 101 -22.48 6.78 -7.41
C ALA A 101 -21.75 6.13 -6.22
N ALA A 102 -21.20 4.93 -6.42
CA ALA A 102 -20.43 4.25 -5.39
C ALA A 102 -19.17 5.03 -5.00
N PHE A 103 -18.40 5.50 -5.98
CA PHE A 103 -17.17 6.27 -5.78
C PHE A 103 -17.43 7.58 -5.05
N THR A 104 -18.57 8.23 -5.30
CA THR A 104 -18.96 9.44 -4.57
C THR A 104 -19.08 9.17 -3.08
N VAL A 105 -19.72 8.07 -2.69
CA VAL A 105 -19.87 7.69 -1.29
C VAL A 105 -18.53 7.24 -0.69
N VAL A 106 -17.75 6.44 -1.42
CA VAL A 106 -16.40 6.02 -1.00
C VAL A 106 -15.52 7.24 -0.75
N PHE A 107 -15.46 8.17 -1.71
CA PHE A 107 -14.67 9.40 -1.60
C PHE A 107 -15.14 10.27 -0.43
N ALA A 108 -16.45 10.48 -0.30
CA ALA A 108 -17.00 11.28 0.79
C ALA A 108 -16.64 10.70 2.16
N ILE A 109 -16.83 9.40 2.39
CA ILE A 109 -16.51 8.78 3.67
C ILE A 109 -15.00 8.84 3.93
N SER A 110 -14.18 8.47 2.94
CA SER A 110 -12.71 8.56 3.06
C SER A 110 -12.23 9.97 3.41
N TYR A 111 -12.76 11.00 2.74
CA TYR A 111 -12.32 12.37 2.97
C TYR A 111 -12.84 12.93 4.30
N VAL A 112 -14.06 12.57 4.72
CA VAL A 112 -14.56 12.88 6.06
C VAL A 112 -13.69 12.22 7.13
N SER A 113 -13.29 10.96 6.94
CA SER A 113 -12.35 10.29 7.84
C SER A 113 -11.00 11.00 7.92
N TRP A 114 -10.50 11.54 6.80
CA TRP A 114 -9.29 12.34 6.77
C TRP A 114 -9.44 13.63 7.58
N ILE A 115 -10.52 14.39 7.35
CA ILE A 115 -10.83 15.61 8.10
C ILE A 115 -10.92 15.31 9.60
N ILE A 116 -11.66 14.26 9.99
CA ILE A 116 -11.76 13.85 11.40
C ILE A 116 -10.37 13.55 11.95
N GLY A 117 -9.57 12.75 11.24
CA GLY A 117 -8.21 12.38 11.63
C GLY A 117 -7.25 13.57 11.78
N SER A 118 -7.46 14.64 11.02
CA SER A 118 -6.69 15.89 11.09
C SER A 118 -7.14 16.84 12.20
N HIS A 119 -8.15 16.49 13.00
CA HIS A 119 -8.51 17.31 14.16
C HIS A 119 -7.33 17.38 15.15
N ALA A 120 -7.05 18.54 15.74
CA ALA A 120 -5.88 18.76 16.58
C ALA A 120 -5.75 17.77 17.77
N HIS A 121 -6.84 17.42 18.45
CA HIS A 121 -6.86 16.34 19.46
C HIS A 121 -6.42 14.95 18.96
N LEU A 122 -6.44 14.70 17.65
CA LEU A 122 -5.90 13.46 17.07
C LEU A 122 -4.49 13.71 16.53
N ALA A 123 -4.30 14.78 15.77
CA ALA A 123 -3.12 14.98 14.94
C ALA A 123 -2.00 15.79 15.60
N ALA A 124 -2.28 16.67 16.57
CA ALA A 124 -1.24 17.52 17.18
C ALA A 124 -0.27 16.67 18.01
N VAL A 125 1.03 16.84 17.78
CA VAL A 125 2.05 15.96 18.36
C VAL A 125 2.81 16.66 19.49
N THR A 126 3.28 17.87 19.21
CA THR A 126 4.22 18.56 20.09
C THR A 126 3.52 19.44 21.12
N PRO A 127 4.15 19.72 22.28
CA PRO A 127 3.63 20.70 23.22
C PRO A 127 3.39 22.08 22.56
N ALA A 128 4.28 22.49 21.66
CA ALA A 128 4.15 23.74 20.92
C ALA A 128 2.93 23.75 19.96
N GLU A 129 2.63 22.63 19.30
CA GLU A 129 1.41 22.50 18.50
C GLU A 129 0.16 22.49 19.37
N GLN A 130 0.18 21.81 20.51
CA GLN A 130 -0.94 21.80 21.44
C GLN A 130 -1.24 23.20 21.98
N GLU A 131 -0.21 23.99 22.30
CA GLU A 131 -0.34 25.39 22.67
C GLU A 131 -0.86 26.24 21.50
N LYS A 132 -0.31 26.06 20.28
CA LYS A 132 -0.79 26.73 19.06
C LYS A 132 -2.27 26.50 18.81
N PHE A 133 -2.77 25.29 19.08
CA PHE A 133 -4.17 24.92 18.90
C PHE A 133 -5.03 25.12 20.15
N GLY A 134 -4.46 25.54 21.28
CA GLY A 134 -5.18 25.77 22.53
C GLY A 134 -5.79 24.50 23.15
N ILE A 135 -5.20 23.32 22.91
CA ILE A 135 -5.71 22.03 23.40
C ILE A 135 -4.86 21.48 24.55
N GLY A 136 -5.51 20.87 25.55
CA GLY A 136 -4.82 20.29 26.72
C GLY A 136 -4.37 18.84 26.56
N TRP A 137 -4.77 18.17 25.47
CA TRP A 137 -4.43 16.76 25.21
C TRP A 137 -4.52 16.44 23.71
N SER A 138 -3.77 15.45 23.26
CA SER A 138 -3.86 14.89 21.90
C SER A 138 -3.42 13.42 21.86
N LEU A 139 -3.97 12.64 20.92
CA LEU A 139 -3.53 11.27 20.62
C LEU A 139 -2.19 11.20 19.87
N LYS A 140 -1.68 12.33 19.36
CA LYS A 140 -0.37 12.44 18.70
C LYS A 140 -0.22 11.48 17.51
N LEU A 141 -1.22 11.46 16.63
CA LEU A 141 -1.30 10.55 15.47
C LEU A 141 -0.94 11.20 14.13
N THR A 142 -0.45 12.45 14.14
CA THR A 142 -0.26 13.31 12.95
C THR A 142 -1.52 13.36 12.06
N ASN A 143 -1.47 14.01 10.89
CA ASN A 143 -2.63 14.06 9.98
C ASN A 143 -2.98 12.69 9.40
N GLU A 144 -1.99 11.82 9.29
CA GLU A 144 -2.08 10.46 8.81
C GLU A 144 -2.95 9.56 9.71
N GLY A 145 -3.26 9.98 10.94
CA GLY A 145 -4.27 9.34 11.79
C GLY A 145 -5.63 9.18 11.08
N GLY A 146 -5.93 10.00 10.07
CA GLY A 146 -7.11 9.84 9.20
C GLY A 146 -7.19 8.47 8.52
N TYR A 147 -6.05 7.84 8.21
CA TYR A 147 -6.02 6.48 7.64
C TYR A 147 -6.66 5.44 8.57
N ILE A 148 -6.38 5.53 9.88
CA ILE A 148 -6.95 4.65 10.90
C ILE A 148 -8.46 4.90 10.98
N VAL A 149 -8.88 6.16 10.98
CA VAL A 149 -10.30 6.53 11.01
C VAL A 149 -11.04 5.96 9.78
N ALA A 150 -10.44 6.04 8.59
CA ALA A 150 -11.03 5.49 7.38
C ALA A 150 -11.12 3.97 7.39
N LEU A 151 -10.09 3.28 7.88
CA LEU A 151 -10.10 1.83 8.04
C LEU A 151 -11.23 1.40 8.99
N ILE A 152 -11.37 2.06 10.15
CA ILE A 152 -12.44 1.80 11.11
C ILE A 152 -13.81 2.09 10.48
N ALA A 153 -13.96 3.21 9.77
CA ALA A 153 -15.20 3.54 9.07
C ALA A 153 -15.58 2.46 8.04
N GLY A 154 -14.61 1.96 7.26
CA GLY A 154 -14.80 0.85 6.35
C GLY A 154 -15.24 -0.43 7.07
N LEU A 155 -14.61 -0.78 8.20
CA LEU A 155 -14.96 -1.96 9.00
C LEU A 155 -16.39 -1.88 9.53
N ILE A 156 -16.82 -0.69 9.98
CA ILE A 156 -18.19 -0.42 10.40
C ILE A 156 -19.14 -0.64 9.23
N VAL A 157 -18.84 -0.08 8.05
CA VAL A 157 -19.64 -0.27 6.84
C VAL A 157 -19.75 -1.76 6.48
N ALA A 158 -18.66 -2.52 6.48
CA ALA A 158 -18.64 -3.94 6.12
C ALA A 158 -19.46 -4.82 7.08
N ASN A 159 -19.38 -4.57 8.39
CA ASN A 159 -19.89 -5.48 9.40
C ASN A 159 -21.26 -5.05 9.98
N VAL A 160 -21.55 -3.75 10.00
CA VAL A 160 -22.84 -3.20 10.46
C VAL A 160 -23.80 -2.98 9.28
N PHE A 161 -23.30 -2.56 8.12
CA PHE A 161 -24.10 -2.22 6.94
C PHE A 161 -23.70 -3.06 5.69
N PRO A 162 -23.79 -4.40 5.73
CA PRO A 162 -23.28 -5.26 4.65
C PRO A 162 -23.91 -4.98 3.28
N ARG A 163 -25.18 -4.57 3.23
CA ARG A 163 -25.85 -4.17 1.97
C ARG A 163 -25.24 -2.91 1.35
N LEU A 164 -24.80 -1.96 2.19
CA LEU A 164 -24.10 -0.77 1.74
C LEU A 164 -22.71 -1.15 1.19
N ALA A 165 -21.97 -2.00 1.91
CA ALA A 165 -20.67 -2.51 1.44
C ALA A 165 -20.78 -3.22 0.08
N GLU A 166 -21.81 -4.05 -0.12
CA GLU A 166 -22.08 -4.71 -1.40
C GLU A 166 -22.48 -3.72 -2.51
N TRP A 167 -23.20 -2.66 -2.18
CA TRP A 167 -23.53 -1.60 -3.14
C TRP A 167 -22.30 -0.79 -3.57
N LEU A 168 -21.38 -0.52 -2.63
CA LEU A 168 -20.13 0.20 -2.86
C LEU A 168 -19.07 -0.61 -3.61
N HIS A 169 -19.26 -1.93 -3.78
CA HIS A 169 -18.25 -2.86 -4.29
C HIS A 169 -17.60 -2.43 -5.62
N GLU A 170 -18.32 -1.75 -6.52
CA GLU A 170 -17.73 -1.30 -7.79
C GLU A 170 -16.59 -0.29 -7.60
N ALA A 171 -16.65 0.52 -6.53
CA ALA A 171 -15.65 1.52 -6.17
C ALA A 171 -14.69 1.10 -5.05
N ILE A 172 -14.96 0.00 -4.34
CA ILE A 172 -14.03 -0.55 -3.33
C ILE A 172 -12.89 -1.29 -4.06
N ARG A 173 -11.85 -0.55 -4.44
CA ARG A 173 -10.71 -1.01 -5.26
C ARG A 173 -9.37 -0.70 -4.56
N PRO A 174 -9.07 -1.29 -3.40
CA PRO A 174 -7.88 -0.94 -2.63
C PRO A 174 -6.59 -1.17 -3.42
N GLU A 175 -6.52 -2.25 -4.20
CA GLU A 175 -5.38 -2.59 -5.05
C GLU A 175 -5.13 -1.53 -6.14
N LEU A 176 -6.17 -1.08 -6.84
CA LEU A 176 -6.05 -0.01 -7.83
C LEU A 176 -5.48 1.27 -7.18
N TYR A 177 -6.06 1.69 -6.05
CA TYR A 177 -5.67 2.91 -5.37
C TYR A 177 -4.24 2.85 -4.84
N ILE A 178 -3.86 1.79 -4.14
CA ILE A 178 -2.50 1.67 -3.61
C ILE A 178 -1.47 1.60 -4.72
N LYS A 179 -1.75 0.88 -5.81
CA LYS A 179 -0.79 0.74 -6.90
C LYS A 179 -0.53 2.07 -7.60
N ILE A 180 -1.58 2.88 -7.81
CA ILE A 180 -1.41 4.26 -8.30
C ILE A 180 -0.50 5.05 -7.36
N ALA A 181 -0.77 4.95 -6.05
CA ALA A 181 0.00 5.63 -5.03
C ALA A 181 1.48 5.19 -4.99
N ILE A 182 1.76 3.90 -5.18
CA ILE A 182 3.12 3.35 -5.26
C ILE A 182 3.83 3.86 -6.52
N VAL A 183 3.16 3.91 -7.68
CA VAL A 183 3.78 4.48 -8.88
C VAL A 183 4.19 5.93 -8.64
N VAL A 184 3.34 6.75 -8.00
CA VAL A 184 3.69 8.14 -7.63
C VAL A 184 4.83 8.18 -6.60
N LEU A 185 4.85 7.24 -5.65
CA LEU A 185 5.88 7.16 -4.61
C LEU A 185 7.30 7.00 -5.19
N GLY A 186 7.45 6.33 -6.34
CA GLY A 186 8.74 6.21 -7.02
C GLY A 186 9.39 7.57 -7.29
N ALA A 187 8.61 8.53 -7.77
CA ALA A 187 9.09 9.90 -8.00
C ALA A 187 9.41 10.64 -6.69
N PHE A 188 8.55 10.51 -5.67
CA PHE A 188 8.78 11.13 -4.36
C PHE A 188 10.09 10.65 -3.74
N LEU A 189 10.32 9.33 -3.73
CA LEU A 189 11.55 8.76 -3.22
C LEU A 189 12.77 9.23 -4.00
N ALA A 190 12.69 9.32 -5.32
CA ALA A 190 13.80 9.79 -6.13
C ALA A 190 14.29 11.19 -5.72
N VAL A 191 13.39 12.13 -5.43
CA VAL A 191 13.78 13.48 -4.98
C VAL A 191 14.35 13.45 -3.56
N THR A 192 13.77 12.64 -2.66
CA THR A 192 14.24 12.51 -1.27
C THR A 192 15.65 11.90 -1.18
N VAL A 193 16.00 10.98 -2.08
CA VAL A 193 17.30 10.27 -2.03
C VAL A 193 18.47 11.05 -2.64
N VAL A 194 18.22 12.05 -3.50
CA VAL A 194 19.27 12.79 -4.22
C VAL A 194 20.21 13.55 -3.27
N GLY A 195 19.72 13.96 -2.10
CA GLY A 195 20.55 14.59 -1.05
C GLY A 195 21.33 13.59 -0.19
N ARG A 196 21.02 12.29 -0.23
CA ARG A 196 21.56 11.26 0.69
C ARG A 196 21.80 9.92 0.00
N LEU A 197 22.48 9.95 -1.14
CA LEU A 197 22.79 8.78 -1.98
C LEU A 197 23.43 7.61 -1.21
N ALA A 198 24.35 7.89 -0.28
CA ALA A 198 25.01 6.86 0.52
C ALA A 198 24.03 6.13 1.47
N LEU A 199 23.05 6.85 2.02
CA LEU A 199 22.02 6.26 2.87
C LEU A 199 21.01 5.50 2.00
N ALA A 200 20.62 6.04 0.85
CA ALA A 200 19.71 5.35 -0.07
C ALA A 200 20.28 4.04 -0.64
N SER A 201 21.54 4.03 -1.06
CA SER A 201 22.18 2.82 -1.63
C SER A 201 22.35 1.72 -0.58
N THR A 202 22.68 2.09 0.66
CA THR A 202 22.75 1.15 1.78
C THR A 202 21.37 0.57 2.12
N LEU A 203 20.31 1.39 2.13
CA LEU A 203 18.94 0.89 2.34
C LEU A 203 18.49 -0.06 1.23
N MET A 204 18.78 0.25 -0.03
CA MET A 204 18.41 -0.63 -1.16
C MET A 204 19.13 -1.98 -1.11
N LEU A 205 20.45 -1.98 -0.89
CA LEU A 205 21.23 -3.22 -0.83
C LEU A 205 20.82 -4.09 0.35
N ARG A 206 20.70 -3.48 1.54
CA ARG A 206 20.31 -4.18 2.76
C ARG A 206 18.86 -4.64 2.71
N GLY A 207 17.97 -3.87 2.10
CA GLY A 207 16.60 -4.27 1.82
C GLY A 207 16.53 -5.49 0.89
N ALA A 208 17.28 -5.48 -0.21
CA ALA A 208 17.35 -6.63 -1.11
C ALA A 208 17.89 -7.90 -0.42
N ALA A 209 18.95 -7.76 0.39
CA ALA A 209 19.52 -8.88 1.15
C ALA A 209 18.54 -9.42 2.20
N ALA A 210 17.91 -8.53 2.99
CA ALA A 210 16.88 -8.87 3.95
C ALA A 210 15.72 -9.65 3.31
N ILE A 211 15.34 -9.29 2.09
CA ILE A 211 14.24 -9.94 1.37
C ILE A 211 14.61 -11.34 0.91
N ILE A 212 15.80 -11.53 0.34
CA ILE A 212 16.26 -12.86 -0.09
C ILE A 212 16.32 -13.79 1.13
N GLU A 213 16.88 -13.32 2.24
CA GLU A 213 17.00 -14.09 3.48
C GLU A 213 15.63 -14.41 4.08
N ALA A 214 14.78 -13.40 4.26
CA ALA A 214 13.42 -13.56 4.77
C ALA A 214 12.65 -14.55 3.92
N TYR A 215 12.79 -14.47 2.60
CA TYR A 215 12.05 -15.30 1.69
C TYR A 215 12.42 -16.78 1.74
N LEU A 216 13.73 -17.09 1.68
CA LEU A 216 14.23 -18.47 1.76
C LEU A 216 13.78 -19.16 3.04
N ILE A 217 13.66 -18.40 4.12
CA ILE A 217 13.24 -18.88 5.43
C ILE A 217 11.71 -18.97 5.54
N TYR A 218 10.99 -17.89 5.19
CA TYR A 218 9.54 -17.81 5.34
C TYR A 218 8.83 -18.89 4.55
N TRP A 219 9.09 -18.96 3.25
CA TRP A 219 8.34 -19.85 2.38
C TRP A 219 8.58 -21.30 2.74
N ALA A 220 9.84 -21.68 3.02
CA ALA A 220 10.21 -23.05 3.37
C ALA A 220 9.53 -23.50 4.67
N VAL A 221 9.56 -22.67 5.72
CA VAL A 221 8.95 -23.00 7.01
C VAL A 221 7.43 -23.05 6.91
N VAL A 222 6.80 -22.04 6.28
CA VAL A 222 5.34 -22.02 6.15
C VAL A 222 4.85 -23.19 5.29
N TYR A 223 5.55 -23.50 4.20
CA TYR A 223 5.25 -24.66 3.38
C TYR A 223 5.42 -25.96 4.17
N TYR A 224 6.50 -26.10 4.95
CA TYR A 224 6.74 -27.26 5.80
C TYR A 224 5.62 -27.43 6.85
N VAL A 225 5.26 -26.38 7.58
CA VAL A 225 4.19 -26.41 8.59
C VAL A 225 2.86 -26.79 7.94
N SER A 226 2.53 -26.15 6.81
CA SER A 226 1.30 -26.43 6.05
C SER A 226 1.23 -27.90 5.61
N ARG A 227 2.32 -28.44 5.04
CA ARG A 227 2.38 -29.82 4.52
C ARG A 227 2.46 -30.87 5.62
N LYS A 228 3.36 -30.69 6.59
CA LYS A 228 3.77 -31.73 7.53
C LYS A 228 2.93 -31.73 8.81
N TRP A 229 2.63 -30.56 9.36
CA TRP A 229 1.88 -30.47 10.62
C TRP A 229 0.37 -30.47 10.39
N PHE A 230 -0.09 -29.75 9.36
CA PHE A 230 -1.51 -29.65 9.04
C PHE A 230 -1.96 -30.59 7.92
N GLY A 231 -1.04 -31.30 7.27
CA GLY A 231 -1.37 -32.33 6.28
C GLY A 231 -1.98 -31.79 4.98
N PHE A 232 -1.75 -30.51 4.65
CA PHE A 232 -2.25 -29.96 3.39
C PHE A 232 -1.57 -30.65 2.20
N ASN A 233 -2.31 -30.81 1.10
CA ASN A 233 -1.70 -31.25 -0.15
C ASN A 233 -0.84 -30.10 -0.74
N ARG A 234 -0.10 -30.42 -1.79
CA ARG A 234 0.75 -29.47 -2.50
C ARG A 234 -0.02 -28.27 -3.08
N GLU A 235 -1.20 -28.54 -3.63
CA GLU A 235 -2.07 -27.56 -4.28
C GLU A 235 -2.53 -26.46 -3.32
N TRP A 236 -2.78 -26.79 -2.04
CA TRP A 236 -3.15 -25.82 -1.01
C TRP A 236 -1.93 -25.18 -0.33
N ALA A 237 -0.89 -25.97 -0.03
CA ALA A 237 0.25 -25.49 0.73
C ALA A 237 1.11 -24.48 -0.04
N VAL A 238 1.24 -24.59 -1.36
CA VAL A 238 2.06 -23.67 -2.15
C VAL A 238 1.45 -22.26 -2.22
N PRO A 239 0.17 -22.07 -2.59
CA PRO A 239 -0.45 -20.74 -2.57
C PRO A 239 -0.52 -20.15 -1.17
N LEU A 240 -0.81 -20.96 -0.15
CA LEU A 240 -0.85 -20.53 1.24
C LEU A 240 0.53 -20.05 1.73
N ALA A 241 1.58 -20.84 1.52
CA ALA A 241 2.94 -20.47 1.91
C ALA A 241 3.41 -19.20 1.18
N SER A 242 3.08 -19.08 -0.11
CA SER A 242 3.43 -17.91 -0.91
C SER A 242 2.67 -16.66 -0.44
N GLY A 243 1.38 -16.78 -0.13
CA GLY A 243 0.58 -15.69 0.41
C GLY A 243 1.06 -15.22 1.79
N ILE A 244 1.36 -16.13 2.70
CA ILE A 244 1.88 -15.78 4.04
C ILE A 244 3.32 -15.24 3.97
N SER A 245 4.12 -15.60 2.97
CA SER A 245 5.55 -15.30 2.97
C SER A 245 5.95 -14.08 2.13
N ILE A 246 5.19 -13.75 1.07
CA ILE A 246 5.58 -12.76 0.06
C ILE A 246 4.70 -11.50 0.17
N CYS A 247 3.87 -11.23 -0.84
CA CYS A 247 2.97 -10.09 -0.97
C CYS A 247 1.49 -10.52 -0.93
N GLY A 248 1.20 -11.64 -0.27
CA GLY A 248 -0.19 -11.95 0.06
C GLY A 248 -1.00 -12.41 -1.14
N VAL A 249 -1.92 -11.55 -1.58
CA VAL A 249 -2.91 -11.85 -2.62
C VAL A 249 -2.22 -12.15 -3.95
N SER A 250 -1.38 -11.23 -4.42
CA SER A 250 -0.63 -11.37 -5.68
C SER A 250 0.20 -12.65 -5.69
N ALA A 251 0.84 -12.96 -4.56
CA ALA A 251 1.62 -14.18 -4.41
C ALA A 251 0.78 -15.47 -4.41
N ALA A 252 -0.34 -15.49 -3.70
CA ALA A 252 -1.24 -16.65 -3.68
C ALA A 252 -1.79 -16.94 -5.09
N ILE A 253 -2.25 -15.90 -5.80
CA ILE A 253 -2.79 -16.01 -7.15
C ILE A 253 -1.71 -16.44 -8.14
N ALA A 254 -0.54 -15.77 -8.15
CA ALA A 254 0.54 -16.08 -9.09
C ALA A 254 1.06 -17.51 -8.91
N THR A 255 1.25 -17.96 -7.66
CA THR A 255 1.75 -19.31 -7.38
C THR A 255 0.68 -20.38 -7.53
N GLY A 256 -0.59 -20.08 -7.23
CA GLY A 256 -1.73 -20.93 -7.55
C GLY A 256 -1.85 -21.16 -9.06
N GLY A 257 -1.71 -20.11 -9.86
CA GLY A 257 -1.63 -20.22 -11.32
C GLY A 257 -0.41 -21.02 -11.78
N ALA A 258 0.76 -20.82 -11.15
CA ALA A 258 2.01 -21.51 -11.52
C ALA A 258 1.92 -23.02 -11.39
N ILE A 259 1.24 -23.50 -10.35
CA ILE A 259 1.04 -24.93 -10.12
C ILE A 259 -0.26 -25.46 -10.72
N ARG A 260 -1.03 -24.62 -11.42
CA ARG A 260 -2.36 -24.91 -11.98
C ARG A 260 -3.35 -25.42 -10.92
N ALA A 261 -3.35 -24.77 -9.75
CA ALA A 261 -4.32 -25.03 -8.70
C ALA A 261 -5.74 -24.63 -9.12
N ARG A 262 -6.75 -25.25 -8.52
CA ARG A 262 -8.15 -24.83 -8.69
C ARG A 262 -8.30 -23.36 -8.28
N PRO A 263 -8.99 -22.50 -9.07
CA PRO A 263 -9.11 -21.06 -8.82
C PRO A 263 -9.64 -20.69 -7.43
N VAL A 264 -10.50 -21.55 -6.86
CA VAL A 264 -11.02 -21.36 -5.50
C VAL A 264 -9.91 -21.27 -4.44
N ILE A 265 -8.82 -22.04 -4.57
CA ILE A 265 -7.76 -22.11 -3.56
C ILE A 265 -7.06 -20.76 -3.37
N PRO A 266 -6.43 -20.15 -4.40
CA PRO A 266 -5.76 -18.88 -4.23
C PRO A 266 -6.73 -17.74 -3.89
N VAL A 267 -8.01 -17.81 -4.30
CA VAL A 267 -9.04 -16.84 -3.89
C VAL A 267 -9.30 -16.90 -2.37
N LEU A 268 -9.44 -18.10 -1.80
CA LEU A 268 -9.66 -18.27 -0.36
C LEU A 268 -8.42 -17.85 0.45
N VAL A 269 -7.22 -18.20 -0.01
CA VAL A 269 -5.96 -17.73 0.61
C VAL A 269 -5.89 -16.20 0.55
N SER A 270 -6.21 -15.59 -0.59
CA SER A 270 -6.20 -14.13 -0.76
C SER A 270 -7.17 -13.44 0.18
N SER A 271 -8.38 -14.00 0.34
CA SER A 271 -9.37 -13.48 1.28
C SER A 271 -8.82 -13.48 2.70
N LEU A 272 -8.19 -14.57 3.13
CA LEU A 272 -7.60 -14.69 4.46
C LEU A 272 -6.46 -13.69 4.70
N VAL A 273 -5.60 -13.49 3.70
CA VAL A 273 -4.50 -12.51 3.73
C VAL A 273 -5.05 -11.11 4.01
N VAL A 274 -6.09 -10.67 3.28
CA VAL A 274 -6.65 -9.31 3.44
C VAL A 274 -7.12 -9.07 4.87
N ILE A 275 -7.79 -10.06 5.46
CA ILE A 275 -8.30 -9.98 6.83
C ILE A 275 -7.17 -9.87 7.85
N PHE A 276 -6.17 -10.74 7.76
CA PHE A 276 -5.05 -10.66 8.69
C PHE A 276 -4.24 -9.38 8.49
N ALA A 277 -4.13 -8.87 7.26
CA ALA A 277 -3.51 -7.59 7.00
C ALA A 277 -4.21 -6.43 7.72
N VAL A 278 -5.54 -6.46 7.88
CA VAL A 278 -6.25 -5.48 8.73
C VAL A 278 -5.78 -5.58 10.17
N VAL A 279 -5.67 -6.80 10.71
CA VAL A 279 -5.18 -7.02 12.08
C VAL A 279 -3.76 -6.51 12.23
N GLU A 280 -2.88 -6.78 11.26
CA GLU A 280 -1.51 -6.31 11.25
C GLU A 280 -1.42 -4.78 11.19
N VAL A 281 -2.19 -4.13 10.33
CA VAL A 281 -2.25 -2.66 10.20
C VAL A 281 -2.74 -2.01 11.50
N LEU A 282 -3.65 -2.66 12.22
CA LEU A 282 -4.18 -2.14 13.49
C LEU A 282 -3.25 -2.37 14.69
N ILE A 283 -2.35 -3.36 14.64
CA ILE A 283 -1.54 -3.77 15.79
C ILE A 283 -0.06 -3.42 15.61
N LEU A 284 0.55 -3.82 14.49
CA LEU A 284 2.00 -3.72 14.28
C LEU A 284 2.53 -2.29 14.38
N PRO A 285 1.88 -1.24 13.85
CA PRO A 285 2.40 0.11 13.98
C PRO A 285 2.54 0.58 15.44
N PHE A 286 1.61 0.21 16.31
CA PHE A 286 1.66 0.55 17.73
C PHE A 286 2.74 -0.24 18.46
N LEU A 287 2.94 -1.51 18.11
CA LEU A 287 4.08 -2.29 18.62
C LEU A 287 5.41 -1.68 18.16
N ALA A 288 5.52 -1.29 16.89
CA ALA A 288 6.70 -0.64 16.35
C ALA A 288 7.00 0.70 17.06
N GLN A 289 5.98 1.53 17.31
CA GLN A 289 6.15 2.76 18.09
C GLN A 289 6.52 2.48 19.55
N THR A 290 6.01 1.41 20.14
CA THR A 290 6.31 1.07 21.54
C THR A 290 7.75 0.59 21.70
N PHE A 291 8.17 -0.37 20.86
CA PHE A 291 9.43 -1.11 21.04
C PHE A 291 10.58 -0.63 20.14
N LEU A 292 10.30 0.08 19.05
CA LEU A 292 11.28 0.43 18.00
C LEU A 292 11.30 1.92 17.66
N ALA A 293 10.73 2.80 18.50
CA ALA A 293 10.76 4.24 18.25
C ALA A 293 12.19 4.81 18.14
N ASP A 294 13.15 4.19 18.83
CA ASP A 294 14.57 4.56 18.80
C ASP A 294 15.32 4.02 17.56
N GLU A 295 14.70 3.07 16.84
CA GLU A 295 15.24 2.41 15.65
C GLU A 295 14.23 2.50 14.47
N PRO A 296 13.97 3.71 13.93
CA PRO A 296 12.84 3.92 13.02
C PRO A 296 12.92 3.13 11.70
N LEU A 297 14.12 2.85 11.19
CA LEU A 297 14.28 2.08 9.96
C LEU A 297 14.20 0.57 10.18
N VAL A 298 14.50 0.09 11.40
CA VAL A 298 14.17 -1.29 11.80
C VAL A 298 12.65 -1.46 11.86
N ALA A 299 11.93 -0.49 12.45
CA ALA A 299 10.47 -0.48 12.44
C ALA A 299 9.91 -0.47 11.01
N ALA A 300 10.46 0.37 10.13
CA ALA A 300 10.06 0.46 8.74
C ALA A 300 10.22 -0.87 7.98
N ALA A 301 11.41 -1.46 8.09
CA ALA A 301 11.72 -2.75 7.45
C ALA A 301 10.87 -3.89 8.02
N TRP A 302 10.65 -3.89 9.35
CA TRP A 302 9.87 -4.92 10.02
C TRP A 302 8.43 -4.92 9.56
N VAL A 303 7.80 -3.74 9.52
CA VAL A 303 6.44 -3.59 9.00
C VAL A 303 6.37 -3.99 7.52
N GLY A 304 7.38 -3.63 6.72
CA GLY A 304 7.47 -4.03 5.32
C GLY A 304 7.58 -5.54 5.11
N LEU A 305 8.34 -6.25 5.95
CA LEU A 305 8.52 -7.70 5.88
C LEU A 305 7.33 -8.48 6.48
N ALA A 306 6.72 -7.94 7.54
CA ALA A 306 5.67 -8.59 8.30
C ALA A 306 4.30 -8.48 7.60
N VAL A 307 3.88 -7.28 7.20
CA VAL A 307 2.53 -7.08 6.67
C VAL A 307 2.41 -7.62 5.24
N LYS A 308 1.43 -8.49 4.98
CA LYS A 308 1.43 -9.30 3.74
C LYS A 308 0.65 -8.74 2.55
N THR A 309 -0.04 -7.63 2.66
CA THR A 309 -0.61 -6.95 1.48
C THR A 309 0.17 -5.70 1.14
N ASP A 310 0.23 -5.32 -0.13
CA ASP A 310 0.91 -4.09 -0.55
C ASP A 310 0.20 -2.88 0.05
N GLY A 311 -1.13 -2.85 -0.11
CA GLY A 311 -2.05 -1.94 0.56
C GLY A 311 -1.79 -1.83 2.05
N GLY A 312 -1.85 -2.95 2.77
CA GLY A 312 -1.67 -3.01 4.22
C GLY A 312 -0.26 -2.66 4.68
N ALA A 313 0.79 -3.04 3.97
CA ALA A 313 2.15 -2.80 4.41
C ALA A 313 2.53 -1.33 4.29
N VAL A 314 2.22 -0.72 3.14
CA VAL A 314 2.45 0.72 2.93
C VAL A 314 1.54 1.52 3.87
N ALA A 315 0.32 1.06 4.10
CA ALA A 315 -0.59 1.60 5.10
C ALA A 315 0.00 1.58 6.52
N ALA A 316 0.42 0.41 6.99
CA ALA A 316 1.05 0.22 8.28
C ALA A 316 2.35 1.03 8.39
N GLY A 317 3.13 1.14 7.31
CA GLY A 317 4.33 1.97 7.25
C GLY A 317 4.04 3.46 7.43
N GLY A 318 2.98 3.96 6.81
CA GLY A 318 2.50 5.33 7.00
C GLY A 318 2.01 5.60 8.42
N ILE A 319 1.24 4.67 9.02
CA ILE A 319 0.83 4.78 10.43
C ILE A 319 2.06 4.69 11.36
N THR A 320 3.01 3.80 11.06
CA THR A 320 4.24 3.63 11.85
C THR A 320 5.07 4.91 11.81
N GLU A 321 5.19 5.53 10.64
CA GLU A 321 5.85 6.83 10.47
C GLU A 321 5.17 7.88 11.34
N ALA A 322 3.86 8.06 11.21
CA ALA A 322 3.08 8.99 12.02
C ALA A 322 3.34 8.81 13.53
N LEU A 323 3.20 7.58 14.03
CA LEU A 323 3.37 7.26 15.45
C LEU A 323 4.81 7.47 15.95
N ILE A 324 5.81 7.04 15.18
CA ILE A 324 7.23 7.14 15.57
C ILE A 324 7.71 8.60 15.50
N LEU A 325 7.37 9.33 14.43
CA LEU A 325 7.65 10.76 14.33
C LEU A 325 7.02 11.51 15.49
N ALA A 326 5.78 11.15 15.84
CA ALA A 326 5.08 11.78 16.94
C ALA A 326 5.77 11.58 18.29
N LYS A 327 6.17 10.34 18.59
CA LYS A 327 6.88 10.01 19.84
C LYS A 327 8.26 10.67 19.91
N ASN A 328 9.00 10.68 18.81
CA ASN A 328 10.35 11.27 18.76
C ASN A 328 10.32 12.79 18.83
N SER A 329 9.36 13.44 18.16
CA SER A 329 9.20 14.89 18.23
C SER A 329 8.84 15.35 19.65
N ALA A 330 7.99 14.58 20.36
CA ALA A 330 7.72 14.82 21.78
C ALA A 330 8.95 14.67 22.69
N ALA A 331 9.98 13.92 22.24
CA ALA A 331 11.27 13.77 22.90
C ALA A 331 12.35 14.75 22.37
N GLY A 332 11.98 15.68 21.48
CA GLY A 332 12.89 16.69 20.91
C GLY A 332 13.67 16.24 19.67
N ILE A 333 13.38 15.07 19.10
CA ILE A 333 14.04 14.54 17.89
C ILE A 333 13.06 14.64 16.71
N ASN A 334 13.34 15.56 15.78
CA ASN A 334 12.49 15.76 14.60
C ASN A 334 13.08 15.06 13.38
N TYR A 335 12.71 13.81 13.14
CA TYR A 335 13.09 13.11 11.92
C TYR A 335 12.37 13.66 10.67
N GLU A 336 13.05 13.62 9.53
CA GLU A 336 12.49 14.02 8.22
C GLU A 336 11.40 13.02 7.78
N PRO A 337 10.18 13.50 7.45
CA PRO A 337 9.09 12.63 7.00
C PRO A 337 9.39 11.90 5.68
N GLY A 338 8.74 10.75 5.47
CA GLY A 338 8.81 9.97 4.24
C GLY A 338 9.88 8.88 4.21
N TRP A 339 10.86 8.89 5.13
CA TRP A 339 11.91 7.88 5.17
C TRP A 339 11.43 6.53 5.74
N ILE A 340 10.53 6.54 6.72
CA ILE A 340 9.99 5.30 7.32
C ILE A 340 9.04 4.67 6.30
N LEU A 341 8.07 5.45 5.81
CA LEU A 341 7.15 5.00 4.77
C LEU A 341 7.90 4.55 3.51
N GLY A 342 8.89 5.33 3.08
CA GLY A 342 9.70 5.04 1.91
C GLY A 342 10.51 3.76 2.05
N THR A 343 11.09 3.51 3.22
CA THR A 343 11.80 2.25 3.50
C THR A 343 10.83 1.06 3.50
N THR A 344 9.68 1.17 4.16
CA THR A 344 8.64 0.13 4.16
C THR A 344 8.17 -0.20 2.74
N ALA A 345 7.87 0.82 1.93
CA ALA A 345 7.41 0.64 0.57
C ALA A 345 8.52 0.09 -0.34
N THR A 346 9.78 0.51 -0.15
CA THR A 346 10.92 -0.01 -0.92
C THR A 346 11.10 -1.50 -0.65
N VAL A 347 11.10 -1.90 0.64
CA VAL A 347 11.14 -3.32 1.02
C VAL A 347 9.99 -4.08 0.35
N LYS A 348 8.78 -3.51 0.32
CA LYS A 348 7.61 -4.12 -0.35
C LYS A 348 7.78 -4.29 -1.85
N VAL A 349 8.18 -3.24 -2.56
CA VAL A 349 8.40 -3.28 -4.02
C VAL A 349 9.42 -4.35 -4.40
N PHE A 350 10.52 -4.49 -3.63
CA PHE A 350 11.49 -5.56 -3.88
C PHE A 350 10.92 -6.97 -3.64
N ILE A 351 10.01 -7.14 -2.68
CA ILE A 351 9.26 -8.40 -2.49
C ILE A 351 8.40 -8.68 -3.75
N ASP A 352 7.77 -7.66 -4.32
CA ASP A 352 6.94 -7.81 -5.52
C ASP A 352 7.76 -8.11 -6.79
N VAL A 353 9.01 -7.65 -6.86
CA VAL A 353 9.92 -8.08 -7.93
C VAL A 353 10.19 -9.58 -7.81
N PHE A 354 10.38 -10.08 -6.59
CA PHE A 354 10.73 -11.46 -6.33
C PHE A 354 9.59 -12.44 -6.65
N ILE A 355 8.31 -12.03 -6.56
CA ILE A 355 7.19 -12.93 -6.90
C ILE A 355 7.25 -13.41 -8.36
N GLY A 356 7.69 -12.57 -9.29
CA GLY A 356 7.84 -12.96 -10.71
C GLY A 356 8.87 -14.07 -10.91
N VAL A 357 10.01 -13.94 -10.23
CA VAL A 357 11.08 -14.96 -10.23
C VAL A 357 10.57 -16.25 -9.59
N TRP A 358 9.89 -16.14 -8.46
CA TRP A 358 9.40 -17.32 -7.74
C TRP A 358 8.29 -18.07 -8.47
N ALA A 359 7.33 -17.35 -9.06
CA ALA A 359 6.27 -17.95 -9.87
C ALA A 359 6.85 -18.72 -11.05
N PHE A 360 7.93 -18.23 -11.67
CA PHE A 360 8.64 -18.97 -12.71
C PHE A 360 9.30 -20.25 -12.19
N ILE A 361 10.05 -20.16 -11.10
CA ILE A 361 10.72 -21.32 -10.47
C ILE A 361 9.69 -22.40 -10.14
N LEU A 362 8.58 -22.02 -9.51
CA LEU A 362 7.50 -22.96 -9.19
C LEU A 362 6.85 -23.54 -10.45
N ALA A 363 6.54 -22.72 -11.45
CA ALA A 363 5.98 -23.22 -12.71
C ALA A 363 6.91 -24.25 -13.37
N TYR A 364 8.21 -23.96 -13.47
CA TYR A 364 9.21 -24.86 -14.02
C TYR A 364 9.27 -26.19 -13.24
N ILE A 365 9.39 -26.13 -11.91
CA ILE A 365 9.43 -27.33 -11.05
C ILE A 365 8.15 -28.13 -11.22
N TRP A 366 6.99 -27.47 -11.27
CA TRP A 366 5.71 -28.17 -11.34
C TRP A 366 5.52 -28.88 -12.68
N THR A 367 5.84 -28.21 -13.79
CA THR A 367 5.69 -28.79 -15.13
C THR A 367 6.71 -29.88 -15.43
N ASN A 368 7.92 -29.80 -14.86
CA ASN A 368 9.01 -30.73 -15.20
C ASN A 368 9.24 -31.84 -14.17
N HIS A 369 8.79 -31.68 -12.92
CA HIS A 369 9.12 -32.64 -11.85
C HIS A 369 7.95 -33.10 -10.97
N ILE A 370 6.81 -32.40 -10.94
CA ILE A 370 5.69 -32.77 -10.05
C ILE A 370 4.48 -33.27 -10.83
N ASN A 371 4.00 -32.51 -11.80
CA ASN A 371 2.89 -32.85 -12.68
C ASN A 371 3.39 -32.88 -14.12
N VAL A 372 4.26 -33.83 -14.42
CA VAL A 372 4.76 -34.06 -15.77
C VAL A 372 3.63 -34.69 -16.58
N ALA A 373 2.85 -33.86 -17.26
CA ALA A 373 1.84 -34.34 -18.20
C ALA A 373 2.54 -34.76 -19.50
N GLU A 374 2.27 -35.98 -19.99
CA GLU A 374 2.71 -36.40 -21.32
C GLU A 374 2.12 -35.46 -22.38
N GLY A 375 2.97 -34.73 -23.12
CA GLY A 375 2.55 -33.69 -24.06
C GLY A 375 2.13 -32.35 -23.41
N GLY A 376 2.35 -32.15 -22.11
CA GLY A 376 2.02 -30.92 -21.40
C GLY A 376 2.84 -29.71 -21.88
N GLU A 377 2.18 -28.55 -22.01
CA GLU A 377 2.88 -27.30 -22.33
C GLU A 377 3.88 -26.92 -21.22
N ARG A 378 5.16 -26.78 -21.58
CA ARG A 378 6.20 -26.23 -20.71
C ARG A 378 5.87 -24.80 -20.28
N ALA A 379 6.31 -24.40 -19.09
CA ALA A 379 6.17 -23.02 -18.61
C ALA A 379 6.73 -22.02 -19.63
N LYS A 380 5.86 -21.14 -20.17
CA LYS A 380 6.24 -20.14 -21.18
C LYS A 380 6.69 -18.86 -20.48
N ALA A 381 7.72 -18.19 -20.99
CA ALA A 381 8.15 -16.87 -20.48
C ALA A 381 7.01 -15.82 -20.48
N ARG A 382 6.04 -15.99 -21.40
CA ARG A 382 4.82 -15.19 -21.45
C ARG A 382 3.96 -15.31 -20.18
N GLU A 383 3.89 -16.48 -19.55
CA GLU A 383 3.14 -16.64 -18.28
C GLU A 383 3.79 -15.86 -17.14
N ILE A 384 5.12 -15.74 -17.13
CA ILE A 384 5.86 -14.89 -16.18
C ILE A 384 5.48 -13.45 -16.40
N TRP A 385 5.49 -13.01 -17.67
CA TRP A 385 5.12 -11.65 -18.01
C TRP A 385 3.67 -11.36 -17.64
N GLU A 386 2.72 -12.25 -17.89
CA GLU A 386 1.32 -12.03 -17.53
C GLU A 386 1.11 -11.90 -16.01
N ARG A 387 1.95 -12.55 -15.19
CA ARG A 387 1.84 -12.56 -13.72
C ARG A 387 2.69 -11.52 -13.00
N PHE A 388 3.72 -10.98 -13.66
CA PHE A 388 4.60 -9.99 -13.05
C PHE A 388 3.82 -8.70 -12.70
N PRO A 389 3.91 -8.16 -11.47
CA PRO A 389 3.18 -6.95 -11.11
C PRO A 389 3.67 -5.73 -11.89
N LYS A 390 2.80 -5.14 -12.70
CA LYS A 390 3.08 -4.06 -13.64
C LYS A 390 3.29 -2.72 -12.96
N PHE A 391 2.67 -2.49 -11.80
CA PHE A 391 2.88 -1.26 -11.03
C PHE A 391 4.36 -1.07 -10.63
N ILE A 392 5.13 -2.17 -10.47
CA ILE A 392 6.58 -2.11 -10.23
C ILE A 392 7.29 -1.39 -11.38
N ILE A 393 6.88 -1.65 -12.62
CA ILE A 393 7.44 -0.97 -13.79
C ILE A 393 7.16 0.52 -13.68
N GLY A 394 5.93 0.90 -13.30
CA GLY A 394 5.57 2.30 -13.05
C GLY A 394 6.44 2.93 -11.96
N PHE A 395 6.64 2.26 -10.83
CA PHE A 395 7.53 2.71 -9.75
C PHE A 395 8.97 2.91 -10.24
N VAL A 396 9.55 1.92 -10.94
CA VAL A 396 10.93 1.99 -11.44
C VAL A 396 11.08 3.10 -12.47
N VAL A 397 10.11 3.27 -13.37
CA VAL A 397 10.13 4.31 -14.41
C VAL A 397 10.06 5.70 -13.78
N THR A 398 9.11 5.95 -12.88
CA THR A 398 8.98 7.25 -12.20
C THR A 398 10.20 7.56 -11.35
N PHE A 399 10.71 6.57 -10.60
CA PHE A 399 11.94 6.70 -9.82
C PHE A 399 13.13 7.03 -10.73
N ALA A 400 13.38 6.24 -11.77
CA ALA A 400 14.53 6.42 -12.64
C ALA A 400 14.50 7.76 -13.38
N ILE A 401 13.35 8.14 -13.96
CA ILE A 401 13.22 9.43 -14.66
C ILE A 401 13.45 10.58 -13.68
N CYS A 402 12.75 10.56 -12.54
CA CYS A 402 12.87 11.64 -11.57
C CYS A 402 14.29 11.73 -10.97
N PHE A 403 14.93 10.59 -10.72
CA PHE A 403 16.30 10.51 -10.25
C PHE A 403 17.29 11.07 -11.29
N ILE A 404 17.18 10.64 -12.56
CA ILE A 404 18.01 11.13 -13.66
C ILE A 404 17.86 12.64 -13.81
N ILE A 405 16.64 13.18 -13.78
CA ILE A 405 16.40 14.63 -13.81
C ILE A 405 17.08 15.28 -12.61
N ALA A 406 16.84 14.79 -11.40
CA ALA A 406 17.35 15.40 -10.18
C ALA A 406 18.87 15.48 -10.13
N VAL A 407 19.59 14.45 -10.61
CA VAL A 407 21.06 14.46 -10.65
C VAL A 407 21.64 15.24 -11.84
N SER A 408 20.89 15.40 -12.93
CA SER A 408 21.35 16.06 -14.16
C SER A 408 21.07 17.57 -14.22
N VAL A 409 20.10 18.07 -13.43
CA VAL A 409 19.76 19.49 -13.43
C VAL A 409 20.55 20.29 -12.38
N GLY A 410 20.69 21.60 -12.63
CA GLY A 410 21.31 22.55 -11.70
C GLY A 410 20.51 22.76 -10.41
N PRO A 411 21.12 23.38 -9.38
CA PRO A 411 20.51 23.53 -8.05
C PRO A 411 19.15 24.24 -8.05
N GLU A 412 18.98 25.24 -8.92
CA GLU A 412 17.73 26.02 -9.01
C GLU A 412 16.56 25.14 -9.50
N THR A 413 16.76 24.41 -10.61
CA THR A 413 15.74 23.49 -11.13
C THR A 413 15.48 22.34 -10.17
N ARG A 414 16.52 21.84 -9.49
CA ARG A 414 16.39 20.79 -8.46
C ARG A 414 15.50 21.25 -7.30
N ALA A 415 15.64 22.49 -6.86
CA ALA A 415 14.79 23.06 -5.82
C ALA A 415 13.31 23.15 -6.23
N ARG A 416 13.02 23.26 -7.54
CA ARG A 416 11.65 23.24 -8.08
C ARG A 416 11.08 21.82 -8.22
N MET A 417 11.90 20.77 -8.14
CA MET A 417 11.41 19.39 -8.21
C MET A 417 10.64 18.97 -6.96
N THR A 418 11.09 19.37 -5.77
CA THR A 418 10.40 19.05 -4.52
C THR A 418 8.94 19.54 -4.51
N PRO A 419 8.62 20.82 -4.79
CA PRO A 419 7.23 21.27 -4.83
C PRO A 419 6.44 20.61 -5.97
N ALA A 420 7.04 20.43 -7.15
CA ALA A 420 6.40 19.74 -8.27
C ALA A 420 5.96 18.31 -7.90
N ILE A 421 6.88 17.51 -7.34
CA ILE A 421 6.58 16.14 -6.93
C ILE A 421 5.66 16.10 -5.69
N ALA A 422 5.68 17.13 -4.83
CA ALA A 422 4.78 17.24 -3.69
C ALA A 422 3.30 17.38 -4.11
N GLU A 423 3.00 17.98 -5.26
CA GLU A 423 1.64 18.02 -5.82
C GLU A 423 1.13 16.61 -6.16
N ALA A 424 1.93 15.81 -6.88
CA ALA A 424 1.59 14.41 -7.13
C ALA A 424 1.49 13.60 -5.82
N ASN A 425 2.36 13.88 -4.85
CA ASN A 425 2.34 13.26 -3.53
C ASN A 425 1.02 13.52 -2.77
N THR A 426 0.33 14.64 -3.04
CA THR A 426 -1.00 14.89 -2.46
C THR A 426 -2.01 13.87 -2.96
N PHE A 427 -2.01 13.56 -4.27
CA PHE A 427 -2.86 12.50 -4.81
C PHE A 427 -2.50 11.14 -4.24
N ARG A 428 -1.20 10.85 -4.04
CA ARG A 428 -0.76 9.62 -3.36
C ARG A 428 -1.43 9.45 -1.99
N VAL A 429 -1.45 10.51 -1.19
CA VAL A 429 -2.12 10.53 0.14
C VAL A 429 -3.63 10.30 0.01
N ILE A 430 -4.28 10.92 -1.00
CA ILE A 430 -5.70 10.70 -1.28
C ILE A 430 -5.97 9.23 -1.67
N PHE A 431 -5.13 8.64 -2.52
CA PHE A 431 -5.25 7.23 -2.86
C PHE A 431 -4.99 6.31 -1.67
N PHE A 432 -4.10 6.68 -0.75
CA PHE A 432 -3.98 5.98 0.51
C PHE A 432 -5.29 6.02 1.27
N ILE A 433 -5.88 7.18 1.57
CA ILE A 433 -7.11 7.20 2.38
C ILE A 433 -8.28 6.43 1.74
N LEU A 434 -8.37 6.44 0.41
CA LEU A 434 -9.31 5.60 -0.36
C LEU A 434 -9.01 4.10 -0.20
N THR A 435 -7.73 3.73 -0.22
CA THR A 435 -7.25 2.36 0.03
C THR A 435 -7.67 1.89 1.42
N PHE A 436 -7.40 2.68 2.47
CA PHE A 436 -7.68 2.28 3.86
C PHE A 436 -9.18 2.05 4.10
N PHE A 437 -10.03 2.97 3.64
CA PHE A 437 -11.47 2.77 3.68
C PHE A 437 -11.88 1.50 2.94
N SER A 438 -11.36 1.31 1.72
CA SER A 438 -11.69 0.15 0.89
C SER A 438 -11.27 -1.17 1.54
N ILE A 439 -10.08 -1.23 2.17
CA ILE A 439 -9.62 -2.41 2.94
C ILE A 439 -10.61 -2.72 4.07
N GLY A 440 -11.04 -1.70 4.83
CA GLY A 440 -12.01 -1.88 5.91
C GLY A 440 -13.36 -2.38 5.38
N ALA A 441 -13.82 -1.81 4.26
CA ALA A 441 -15.11 -2.13 3.64
C ALA A 441 -15.15 -3.55 3.01
N LEU A 442 -14.00 -4.14 2.67
CA LEU A 442 -13.91 -5.55 2.22
C LEU A 442 -13.87 -6.56 3.39
N SER A 443 -13.58 -6.11 4.60
CA SER A 443 -13.27 -6.97 5.73
C SER A 443 -14.53 -7.42 6.50
N ASN A 444 -15.28 -8.34 5.89
CA ASN A 444 -16.47 -8.95 6.50
C ASN A 444 -16.10 -10.18 7.34
N PHE A 445 -16.07 -10.01 8.67
CA PHE A 445 -15.70 -11.10 9.58
C PHE A 445 -16.75 -12.20 9.70
N ARG A 446 -18.00 -11.98 9.31
CA ARG A 446 -19.03 -13.02 9.36
C ARG A 446 -18.86 -14.06 8.26
N LYS A 447 -18.50 -13.63 7.04
CA LYS A 447 -18.25 -14.54 5.90
C LYS A 447 -17.07 -15.49 6.18
N LEU A 448 -16.06 -15.03 6.91
CA LEU A 448 -14.90 -15.84 7.35
C LEU A 448 -15.26 -17.09 8.17
N TRP A 449 -16.27 -17.00 9.02
CA TRP A 449 -16.60 -18.08 9.96
C TRP A 449 -17.51 -19.14 9.34
N GLN A 450 -18.08 -18.91 8.15
CA GLN A 450 -19.12 -19.77 7.57
C GLN A 450 -18.61 -20.87 6.62
N ASP A 451 -17.35 -20.84 6.19
CA ASP A 451 -16.86 -21.66 5.06
C ASP A 451 -15.81 -22.75 5.41
N GLY A 452 -15.79 -23.30 6.63
CA GLY A 452 -14.83 -24.36 6.98
C GLY A 452 -13.36 -23.90 7.04
N PHE A 453 -13.15 -22.59 7.18
CA PHE A 453 -11.86 -21.91 7.13
C PHE A 453 -10.97 -22.10 8.37
N ALA A 454 -11.47 -22.69 9.45
CA ALA A 454 -10.77 -22.70 10.74
C ALA A 454 -9.34 -23.26 10.64
N LYS A 455 -9.14 -24.30 9.82
CA LYS A 455 -7.82 -24.91 9.62
C LYS A 455 -6.87 -24.02 8.82
N LEU A 456 -7.36 -23.37 7.74
CA LEU A 456 -6.58 -22.44 6.94
C LEU A 456 -6.19 -21.20 7.77
N ALA A 457 -7.18 -20.64 8.49
CA ALA A 457 -7.01 -19.52 9.41
C ALA A 457 -6.03 -19.84 10.54
N ALA A 458 -6.08 -21.05 11.11
CA ALA A 458 -5.15 -21.47 12.15
C ALA A 458 -3.71 -21.57 11.65
N ILE A 459 -3.48 -22.14 10.46
CA ILE A 459 -2.14 -22.19 9.84
C ILE A 459 -1.64 -20.76 9.64
N TYR A 460 -2.48 -19.90 9.03
CA TYR A 460 -2.12 -18.53 8.76
C TYR A 460 -1.77 -17.78 10.05
N PHE A 461 -2.61 -17.86 11.07
CA PHE A 461 -2.39 -17.25 12.38
C PHE A 461 -1.08 -17.74 13.02
N LEU A 462 -0.87 -19.06 13.08
CA LEU A 462 0.33 -19.66 13.68
C LEU A 462 1.59 -19.24 12.93
N CYS A 463 1.59 -19.33 11.60
CA CYS A 463 2.75 -18.99 10.79
C CYS A 463 3.02 -17.49 10.81
N LEU A 464 1.99 -16.64 10.77
CA LEU A 464 2.17 -15.20 10.76
C LEU A 464 2.64 -14.72 12.14
N PHE A 465 1.83 -14.91 13.18
CA PHE A 465 2.08 -14.38 14.53
C PHE A 465 3.11 -15.18 15.31
N GLY A 466 3.24 -16.48 15.04
CA GLY A 466 4.22 -17.34 15.72
C GLY A 466 5.60 -17.33 15.07
N PHE A 467 5.74 -16.85 13.83
CA PHE A 467 7.00 -17.00 13.10
C PHE A 467 7.35 -15.81 12.21
N VAL A 468 6.55 -15.48 11.19
CA VAL A 468 6.92 -14.47 10.18
C VAL A 468 7.17 -13.09 10.80
N ILE A 469 6.30 -12.66 11.71
CA ILE A 469 6.45 -11.37 12.40
C ILE A 469 7.78 -11.32 13.16
N TRP A 470 8.15 -12.38 13.87
CA TRP A 470 9.36 -12.41 14.69
C TRP A 470 10.64 -12.53 13.87
N VAL A 471 10.65 -13.41 12.88
CA VAL A 471 11.82 -13.55 12.00
C VAL A 471 12.00 -12.28 11.17
N GLY A 472 10.91 -11.63 10.73
CA GLY A 472 10.98 -10.32 10.11
C GLY A 472 11.58 -9.25 11.00
N LEU A 473 11.27 -9.28 12.30
CA LEU A 473 11.90 -8.37 13.25
C LEU A 473 13.40 -8.62 13.36
N VAL A 474 13.81 -9.88 13.51
CA VAL A 474 15.24 -10.26 13.60
C VAL A 474 16.01 -9.83 12.35
N ILE A 475 15.48 -10.11 11.16
CA ILE A 475 16.10 -9.70 9.90
C ILE A 475 16.16 -8.17 9.80
N SER A 476 15.10 -7.47 10.20
CA SER A 476 15.10 -6.00 10.21
C SER A 476 16.17 -5.44 11.13
N TRP A 477 16.37 -6.04 12.30
CA TRP A 477 17.47 -5.69 13.20
C TRP A 477 18.85 -5.95 12.58
N LEU A 478 19.04 -7.11 11.95
CA LEU A 478 20.31 -7.49 11.34
C LEU A 478 20.76 -6.47 10.27
N PHE A 479 19.81 -5.98 9.47
CA PHE A 479 20.11 -5.13 8.32
C PHE A 479 19.95 -3.64 8.59
N PHE A 480 19.04 -3.20 9.46
CA PHE A 480 18.68 -1.79 9.59
C PHE A 480 19.05 -1.16 10.95
N SER A 481 19.56 -1.95 11.91
CA SER A 481 19.94 -1.41 13.22
C SER A 481 20.98 -0.31 13.13
N GLY A 482 20.79 0.74 13.92
CA GLY A 482 21.66 1.91 13.96
C GLY A 482 21.50 2.88 12.78
N ILE A 483 20.66 2.57 11.77
CA ILE A 483 20.36 3.51 10.70
C ILE A 483 19.13 4.34 11.07
N LYS A 484 19.32 5.66 11.16
CA LYS A 484 18.28 6.60 11.53
C LYS A 484 17.89 7.50 10.36
N PRO A 485 16.62 7.92 10.27
CA PRO A 485 16.23 8.97 9.34
C PRO A 485 17.05 10.25 9.61
N PRO A 486 17.20 11.10 8.60
CA PRO A 486 17.66 12.47 8.77
C PRO A 486 16.90 13.23 9.84
N ILE A 487 17.55 14.16 10.52
CA ILE A 487 16.87 15.12 11.42
C ILE A 487 16.61 16.40 10.62
N VAL A 488 15.40 16.95 10.73
CA VAL A 488 15.00 18.25 10.19
C VAL A 488 15.78 19.33 10.93
N ALA A 489 16.47 20.19 10.17
CA ALA A 489 17.30 21.28 10.70
C ALA A 489 16.47 22.41 11.30
#